data_AF-A0Y8E8-F1
#
_entry.id   AF-A0Y8E8-F1
#
_cell.length_a   1.000
_cell.length_b   1.000
_cell.length_c   1.000
_cell.angle_alpha   90.00
_cell.angle_beta   90.00
_cell.angle_gamma   90.00
#
_symmetry.space_group_name_H-M   'P 1'
#
loop_
_entity.id
_entity.type
_entity.pdbx_description
1 polymer ?
#
loop_
_entity_poly.entity_id
_entity_poly.type
_entity_poly.pdbx_seq_one_letter_code
_entity_poly.pdbx_strand_id
1 'polypeptide(L)'
;MSKLLDGIKIVDLTHVLAGPYCAYQLSLLGADITRIENPASVDLPRILDADRGRRDKGMGAAFIAANSNKRSVAFDLSHEKDQELARQLIANADVVLENFRPGVLKRTSVYLIKKLLNCKKLEWSVFMIRQEKC
;
A
#
# COMPACT_ATOMS: atom_id res chain seq x y z
N MET A 1 16.52 3.65 -21.77
CA MET A 1 17.36 3.44 -20.57
C MET A 1 16.53 2.67 -19.57
N SER A 2 17.05 1.59 -18.99
CA SER A 2 16.34 0.89 -17.91
C SER A 2 16.52 1.65 -16.60
N LYS A 3 15.48 1.72 -15.77
CA LYS A 3 15.55 2.28 -14.42
C LYS A 3 15.97 1.20 -13.42
N LEU A 4 16.29 1.62 -12.19
CA LEU A 4 16.86 0.77 -11.14
C LEU A 4 15.93 -0.37 -10.72
N LEU A 5 14.62 -0.16 -10.74
CA LEU A 5 13.60 -1.12 -10.30
C LEU A 5 12.71 -1.62 -11.44
N ASP A 6 13.17 -1.49 -12.69
CA ASP A 6 12.43 -2.02 -13.84
C ASP A 6 12.16 -3.52 -13.67
N GLY A 7 10.91 -3.92 -13.88
CA GLY A 7 10.46 -5.30 -13.74
C GLY A 7 10.08 -5.73 -12.32
N ILE A 8 10.35 -4.92 -11.29
CA ILE A 8 9.94 -5.19 -9.90
C ILE A 8 8.45 -4.86 -9.73
N LYS A 9 7.66 -5.85 -9.32
CA LYS A 9 6.23 -5.70 -9.04
C LYS A 9 5.97 -5.52 -7.55
N ILE A 10 5.24 -4.49 -7.19
CA ILE A 10 4.91 -4.14 -5.80
C ILE A 10 3.41 -4.09 -5.61
N VAL A 11 2.93 -4.75 -4.55
CA VAL A 11 1.56 -4.56 -4.05
C VAL A 11 1.60 -3.60 -2.86
N ASP A 12 0.87 -2.50 -2.98
CA ASP A 12 0.79 -1.44 -1.98
C ASP A 12 -0.52 -1.53 -1.20
N LEU A 13 -0.45 -2.00 0.06
CA LEU A 13 -1.57 -2.03 1.01
C LEU A 13 -1.53 -0.85 2.00
N THR A 14 -0.63 0.12 1.78
CA THR A 14 -0.38 1.16 2.76
C THR A 14 -1.46 2.24 2.76
N HIS A 15 -1.53 3.05 3.80
CA HIS A 15 -2.50 4.14 3.91
C HIS A 15 -1.89 5.39 4.53
N VAL A 16 -2.60 6.51 4.41
CA VAL A 16 -2.25 7.84 4.95
C VAL A 16 -1.08 8.51 4.24
N LEU A 17 0.18 8.26 4.64
CA LEU A 17 1.28 9.05 4.08
C LEU A 17 2.60 8.30 3.97
N ALA A 18 3.14 7.78 5.08
CA ALA A 18 4.52 7.28 5.06
C ALA A 18 4.70 6.07 4.14
N GLY A 19 3.79 5.10 4.19
CA GLY A 19 3.78 3.96 3.28
C GLY A 19 3.53 4.38 1.83
N PRO A 20 2.47 5.16 1.54
CA PRO A 20 2.21 5.62 0.17
C PRO A 20 3.37 6.42 -0.43
N TYR A 21 4.02 7.27 0.36
CA TYR A 21 5.17 8.05 -0.07
C TYR A 21 6.38 7.18 -0.39
N CYS A 22 6.66 6.15 0.43
CA CYS A 22 7.69 5.15 0.13
C CYS A 22 7.43 4.48 -1.22
N ALA A 23 6.21 3.97 -1.43
CA ALA A 23 5.82 3.36 -2.69
C ALA A 23 5.95 4.35 -3.87
N TYR A 24 5.59 5.62 -3.69
CA TYR A 24 5.80 6.64 -4.71
C TYR A 24 7.27 6.78 -5.11
N GLN A 25 8.21 6.84 -4.16
CA GLN A 25 9.64 6.89 -4.48
C GLN A 25 10.11 5.66 -5.28
N LEU A 26 9.64 4.46 -4.93
CA LEU A 26 9.95 3.23 -5.66
C LEU A 26 9.39 3.26 -7.09
N SER A 27 8.21 3.85 -7.30
CA SER A 27 7.62 4.00 -8.64
C SER A 27 8.46 4.91 -9.54
N LEU A 28 9.04 5.98 -8.98
CA LEU A 28 9.92 6.89 -9.73
C LEU A 28 11.17 6.16 -10.23
N LEU A 29 11.66 5.21 -9.42
CA LEU A 29 12.79 4.32 -9.73
C LEU A 29 12.44 3.17 -10.70
N GLY A 30 11.18 3.06 -11.16
CA GLY A 30 10.76 2.11 -12.21
C GLY A 30 9.93 0.92 -11.74
N ALA A 31 9.62 0.82 -10.44
CA ALA A 31 8.79 -0.26 -9.94
C ALA A 31 7.35 -0.18 -10.48
N ASP A 32 6.77 -1.33 -10.84
CA ASP A 32 5.37 -1.45 -11.21
C ASP A 32 4.53 -1.69 -9.95
N ILE A 33 3.74 -0.67 -9.56
CA ILE A 33 3.02 -0.68 -8.29
C ILE A 33 1.51 -0.77 -8.52
N THR A 34 0.90 -1.79 -7.90
CA THR A 34 -0.55 -1.91 -7.79
C THR A 34 -0.98 -1.72 -6.34
N ARG A 35 -1.75 -0.66 -6.09
CA ARG A 35 -2.34 -0.35 -4.80
C ARG A 35 -3.69 -1.06 -4.66
N ILE A 36 -3.93 -1.68 -3.52
CA ILE A 36 -5.26 -2.20 -3.17
C ILE A 36 -5.93 -1.18 -2.25
N GLU A 37 -7.14 -0.78 -2.61
CA GLU A 37 -7.95 0.15 -1.82
C GLU A 37 -9.28 -0.49 -1.45
N ASN A 38 -9.73 -0.27 -0.21
CA ASN A 38 -11.05 -0.74 0.20
C ASN A 38 -12.10 0.34 -0.12
N PRO A 39 -13.06 0.08 -1.03
CA PRO A 39 -14.11 1.05 -1.36
C PRO A 39 -15.03 1.36 -0.17
N ALA A 40 -15.20 0.43 0.77
CA ALA A 40 -15.97 0.63 1.99
C ALA A 40 -15.20 1.43 3.07
N SER A 41 -13.88 1.53 2.95
CA SER A 41 -13.00 2.26 3.88
C SER A 41 -11.98 3.11 3.12
N VAL A 42 -12.46 4.24 2.63
CA VAL A 42 -11.67 5.19 1.83
C VAL A 42 -10.46 5.72 2.62
N ASP A 43 -9.28 5.74 1.98
CA ASP A 43 -8.06 6.30 2.60
C ASP A 43 -8.24 7.79 2.90
N LEU A 44 -7.94 8.21 4.13
CA LEU A 44 -8.22 9.54 4.65
C LEU A 44 -7.71 10.69 3.76
N PRO A 45 -6.50 10.64 3.18
CA PRO A 45 -6.00 11.70 2.30
C PRO A 45 -6.81 11.90 1.02
N ARG A 46 -7.68 10.96 0.61
CA ARG A 46 -8.59 11.14 -0.55
C ARG A 46 -9.65 12.19 -0.26
N ILE A 47 -10.12 12.23 0.98
CA ILE A 47 -11.26 13.04 1.43
C ILE A 47 -10.87 14.19 2.36
N LEU A 48 -9.62 14.22 2.83
CA LEU A 48 -9.08 15.28 3.68
C LEU A 48 -8.28 16.28 2.82
N ASP A 49 -8.99 17.26 2.26
CA ASP A 49 -8.43 18.38 1.49
C ASP A 49 -9.18 19.67 1.86
N ALA A 50 -8.59 20.86 1.72
CA ALA A 50 -9.31 22.12 1.95
C ALA A 50 -10.30 22.43 0.82
N ASP A 51 -9.98 22.02 -0.40
CA ASP A 51 -10.81 22.22 -1.58
C ASP A 51 -11.96 21.21 -1.64
N ARG A 52 -13.20 21.70 -1.61
CA ARG A 52 -14.41 20.85 -1.67
C ARG A 52 -14.46 20.03 -2.95
N GLY A 53 -14.14 20.63 -4.10
CA GLY A 53 -14.22 19.97 -5.40
C GLY A 53 -13.31 18.74 -5.50
N ARG A 54 -12.10 18.81 -4.93
CA ARG A 54 -11.18 17.67 -4.81
C ARG A 54 -11.64 16.65 -3.79
N ARG A 55 -12.11 17.07 -2.62
CA ARG A 55 -12.63 16.17 -1.59
C ARG A 55 -13.77 15.29 -2.11
N ASP A 56 -14.76 15.91 -2.75
CA ASP A 56 -15.97 15.23 -3.22
C ASP A 56 -15.66 14.22 -4.33
N LYS A 57 -14.54 14.40 -5.04
CA LYS A 57 -14.02 13.47 -6.06
C LYS A 57 -13.07 12.41 -5.49
N GLY A 58 -12.77 12.42 -4.19
CA GLY A 58 -11.77 11.53 -3.59
C GLY A 58 -10.35 11.80 -4.10
N MET A 59 -10.08 13.05 -4.49
CA MET A 59 -8.87 13.52 -5.16
C MET A 59 -8.08 14.50 -4.29
N GLY A 60 -8.03 14.28 -2.98
CA GLY A 60 -7.24 15.13 -2.09
C GLY A 60 -5.77 15.25 -2.49
N ALA A 61 -5.19 16.43 -2.33
CA ALA A 61 -3.86 16.77 -2.85
C ALA A 61 -2.76 15.87 -2.27
N ALA A 62 -2.83 15.55 -0.98
CA ALA A 62 -1.92 14.61 -0.34
C ALA A 62 -2.03 13.19 -0.94
N PHE A 63 -3.26 12.75 -1.23
CA PHE A 63 -3.48 11.47 -1.91
C PHE A 63 -2.85 11.46 -3.30
N ILE A 64 -3.12 12.48 -4.12
CA ILE A 64 -2.58 12.59 -5.49
C ILE A 64 -1.04 12.59 -5.43
N ALA A 65 -0.46 13.41 -4.57
CA ALA A 65 1.00 13.54 -4.47
C ALA A 65 1.68 12.22 -4.07
N ALA A 66 1.12 11.49 -3.10
CA ALA A 66 1.73 10.26 -2.58
C ALA A 66 1.33 8.98 -3.35
N ASN A 67 0.35 9.05 -4.25
CA ASN A 67 -0.13 7.87 -5.01
C ASN A 67 -0.07 8.03 -6.53
N SER A 68 0.57 9.10 -7.03
CA SER A 68 0.92 9.21 -8.44
C SER A 68 1.80 8.04 -8.89
N ASN A 69 1.77 7.72 -10.19
CA ASN A 69 2.51 6.60 -10.80
C ASN A 69 2.15 5.18 -10.29
N LYS A 70 1.03 5.03 -9.57
CA LYS A 70 0.52 3.73 -9.13
C LYS A 70 -0.77 3.39 -9.88
N ARG A 71 -0.96 2.11 -10.17
CA ARG A 71 -2.28 1.56 -10.53
C ARG A 71 -3.05 1.28 -9.25
N SER A 72 -4.37 1.39 -9.28
CA SER A 72 -5.21 1.08 -8.12
C SER A 72 -6.29 0.08 -8.50
N VAL A 73 -6.57 -0.86 -7.59
CA VAL A 73 -7.68 -1.80 -7.65
C VAL A 73 -8.50 -1.69 -6.36
N ALA A 74 -9.82 -1.72 -6.50
CA ALA A 74 -10.73 -1.65 -5.37
C ALA A 74 -11.12 -3.05 -4.92
N PHE A 75 -10.64 -3.48 -3.75
CA PHE A 75 -10.98 -4.75 -3.11
C PHE A 75 -11.40 -4.51 -1.67
N ASP A 76 -12.59 -4.97 -1.31
CA ASP A 76 -13.02 -5.03 0.07
C ASP A 76 -12.62 -6.38 0.67
N LEU A 77 -11.51 -6.37 1.41
CA LEU A 77 -10.92 -7.57 2.02
C LEU A 77 -11.78 -8.18 3.14
N SER A 78 -12.97 -7.66 3.42
CA SER A 78 -13.97 -8.38 4.22
C SER A 78 -14.67 -9.51 3.43
N HIS A 79 -14.67 -9.45 2.09
CA HIS A 79 -15.25 -10.47 1.22
C HIS A 79 -14.22 -11.52 0.81
N GLU A 80 -14.58 -12.80 0.92
CA GLU A 80 -13.70 -13.93 0.58
C GLU A 80 -13.19 -13.88 -0.87
N LYS A 81 -14.05 -13.46 -1.82
CA LYS A 81 -13.69 -13.31 -3.23
C LYS A 81 -12.57 -12.29 -3.44
N ASP A 82 -12.68 -11.15 -2.78
CA ASP A 82 -11.69 -10.07 -2.87
C ASP A 82 -10.40 -10.44 -2.15
N GLN A 83 -10.49 -11.20 -1.05
CA GLN A 83 -9.33 -11.81 -0.40
C GLN A 83 -8.59 -12.79 -1.32
N GLU A 84 -9.32 -13.61 -2.10
CA GLU A 84 -8.72 -14.52 -3.08
C GLU A 84 -8.01 -13.76 -4.20
N LEU A 85 -8.67 -12.76 -4.79
CA LEU A 85 -8.05 -11.91 -5.82
C LEU A 85 -6.83 -11.16 -5.31
N ALA A 86 -6.89 -10.61 -4.08
CA ALA A 86 -5.75 -9.96 -3.45
C ALA A 86 -4.59 -10.95 -3.23
N ARG A 87 -4.87 -12.18 -2.80
CA ARG A 87 -3.85 -13.24 -2.65
C ARG A 87 -3.20 -13.59 -3.99
N GLN A 88 -3.96 -13.65 -5.08
CA GLN A 88 -3.42 -13.89 -6.42
C GLN A 88 -2.54 -12.72 -6.89
N LEU A 89 -2.93 -11.47 -6.64
CA LEU A 89 -2.12 -10.31 -6.97
C LEU A 89 -0.81 -10.32 -6.17
N ILE A 90 -0.87 -10.60 -4.87
CA ILE A 90 0.27 -10.68 -3.97
C ILE A 90 1.21 -11.84 -4.35
N ALA A 91 0.68 -12.99 -4.74
CA ALA A 91 1.49 -14.15 -5.15
C ALA A 91 2.38 -13.84 -6.36
N ASN A 92 1.91 -12.95 -7.24
CA ASN A 92 2.62 -12.47 -8.43
C ASN A 92 3.51 -11.24 -8.18
N ALA A 93 3.53 -10.70 -6.96
CA ALA A 93 4.35 -9.57 -6.58
C ALA A 93 5.73 -10.01 -6.05
N ASP A 94 6.69 -9.11 -6.19
CA ASP A 94 8.03 -9.26 -5.63
C ASP A 94 8.11 -8.66 -4.22
N VAL A 95 7.39 -7.56 -3.99
CA VAL A 95 7.32 -6.85 -2.71
C VAL A 95 5.87 -6.57 -2.34
N VAL A 96 5.56 -6.65 -1.04
CA VAL A 96 4.31 -6.14 -0.47
C VAL A 96 4.65 -5.05 0.53
N LEU A 97 4.00 -3.89 0.41
CA LEU A 97 4.13 -2.78 1.35
C LEU A 97 2.87 -2.71 2.22
N GLU A 98 3.07 -2.62 3.53
CA GLU A 98 1.98 -2.49 4.50
C GLU A 98 2.42 -1.61 5.68
N ASN A 99 1.47 -0.92 6.31
CA ASN A 99 1.72 -0.10 7.49
C ASN A 99 0.55 -0.20 8.49
N PHE A 100 -0.08 -1.36 8.57
CA PHE A 100 -1.17 -1.59 9.51
C PHE A 100 -0.64 -1.76 10.94
N ARG A 101 -1.55 -1.66 11.91
CA ARG A 101 -1.23 -2.05 13.28
C ARG A 101 -0.90 -3.55 13.33
N PRO A 102 0.01 -3.97 14.24
CA PRO A 102 0.34 -5.38 14.42
C PRO A 102 -0.91 -6.25 14.57
N GLY A 103 -0.96 -7.34 13.80
CA GLY A 103 -2.05 -8.32 13.86
C GLY A 103 -3.29 -8.01 13.02
N VAL A 104 -3.38 -6.85 12.36
CA VAL A 104 -4.49 -6.56 11.42
C VAL A 104 -4.46 -7.53 10.24
N LEU A 105 -3.28 -7.72 9.62
CA LEU A 105 -3.13 -8.70 8.53
C LEU A 105 -3.24 -10.15 9.01
N LYS A 106 -3.02 -10.46 10.30
CA LYS A 106 -3.30 -11.81 10.86
C LYS A 106 -4.80 -12.12 10.91
N ARG A 107 -5.62 -11.10 11.12
CA ARG A 107 -7.09 -11.23 11.26
C ARG A 107 -7.81 -11.25 9.92
N THR A 108 -7.18 -10.72 8.89
CA THR A 108 -7.70 -10.75 7.52
C THR A 108 -7.06 -11.99 6.88
N SER A 109 -7.78 -12.82 6.14
CA SER A 109 -7.23 -14.10 5.59
C SER A 109 -6.13 -13.91 4.51
N VAL A 110 -5.53 -12.72 4.44
CA VAL A 110 -4.49 -12.29 3.50
C VAL A 110 -3.16 -12.28 4.26
N TYR A 111 -2.50 -13.45 4.32
CA TYR A 111 -1.16 -13.57 4.88
C TYR A 111 -0.14 -13.81 3.78
N LEU A 112 0.81 -12.90 3.56
CA LEU A 112 2.07 -13.24 2.88
C LEU A 112 3.21 -12.25 3.17
N ILE A 113 4.38 -12.80 3.52
CA ILE A 113 5.70 -12.15 3.49
C ILE A 113 6.46 -12.79 2.33
N LYS A 114 6.76 -12.02 1.29
CA LYS A 114 7.74 -12.43 0.26
C LYS A 114 8.93 -11.48 0.29
N LYS A 115 10.09 -12.12 0.33
CA LYS A 115 11.41 -11.63 0.70
C LYS A 115 12.02 -10.87 -0.48
N LEU A 116 12.31 -9.59 -0.29
CA LEU A 116 13.23 -8.87 -1.16
C LEU A 116 14.28 -8.13 -0.33
N LEU A 117 15.25 -8.94 0.10
CA LEU A 117 16.68 -8.66 0.19
C LEU A 117 17.29 -9.86 0.92
N ASN A 118 18.41 -10.36 0.44
CA ASN A 118 19.12 -11.51 1.02
C ASN A 118 19.81 -11.16 2.35
N CYS A 119 19.23 -10.26 3.15
CA CYS A 119 19.69 -9.88 4.47
C CYS A 119 18.72 -10.46 5.49
N LYS A 120 19.21 -11.38 6.33
CA LYS A 120 18.45 -11.92 7.46
C LYS A 120 17.96 -10.74 8.32
N LYS A 121 16.63 -10.57 8.44
CA LYS A 121 15.92 -9.58 9.28
C LYS A 121 15.86 -8.13 8.76
N LEU A 122 14.96 -7.80 7.85
CA LEU A 122 14.37 -6.45 7.81
C LEU A 122 12.88 -6.54 7.42
N GLU A 123 12.03 -6.36 8.43
CA GLU A 123 10.59 -6.09 8.30
C GLU A 123 10.46 -4.56 8.23
N TRP A 124 10.00 -4.02 7.09
CA TRP A 124 9.82 -2.58 6.92
C TRP A 124 8.37 -2.20 7.22
N SER A 125 7.99 -2.24 8.50
CA SER A 125 6.76 -1.59 8.96
C SER A 125 7.12 -0.17 9.40
N VAL A 126 6.50 0.85 8.79
CA VAL A 126 6.65 2.22 9.28
C VAL A 126 5.79 2.38 10.54
N PHE A 127 6.40 2.13 11.70
CA PHE A 127 5.82 2.45 13.00
C PHE A 127 6.09 3.92 13.34
N MET A 128 5.02 4.73 13.49
CA MET A 128 5.10 5.90 14.37
C MET A 128 5.09 5.39 15.81
N ILE A 129 6.27 5.38 16.44
CA ILE A 129 6.52 5.23 17.90
C ILE A 129 5.90 3.97 18.54
N ARG A 130 6.80 3.05 18.92
CA ARG A 130 6.56 1.97 19.88
C ARG A 130 6.11 2.58 21.22
N GLN A 131 4.80 2.72 21.44
CA GLN A 131 4.25 2.78 22.80
C GLN A 131 4.30 1.35 23.35
N GLU A 132 5.49 0.92 23.73
CA GLU A 132 5.60 -0.14 24.73
C GLU A 132 4.91 0.38 25.97
N LYS A 133 3.77 -0.24 26.30
CA LYS A 133 3.23 -0.12 27.64
C LYS A 133 4.33 -0.56 28.60
N CYS A 134 4.74 0.33 29.50
CA CYS A 134 5.37 -0.07 30.76
C CYS A 134 4.47 -1.06 31.50
#